data_AF-A0A914YKZ7-F1
#
_entry.id   AF-A0A914YKZ7-F1
#
_cell.length_a   1.000
_cell.length_b   1.000
_cell.length_c   1.000
_cell.angle_alpha   90.00
_cell.angle_beta   90.00
_cell.angle_gamma   90.00
#
_symmetry.space_group_name_H-M   'P 1'
#
loop_
_entity.id
_entity.type
_entity.pdbx_description
1 polymer ?
#
loop_
_entity_poly.entity_id
_entity_poly.type
_entity_poly.pdbx_seq_one_letter_code
_entity_poly.pdbx_strand_id
1 'polypeptide(L)'
;MTVATYSRPNKPTMGSVAVPNCPVRVSFVTIPSRSNLSDENQPKSRRSSDIICFNVGRELFVFDYVSIQGTPNLNSPIDKRIYKGTFPTCHDFNQETARSDVCSLIIGFSAGQIQLIDPLRKEFVPSKLFNEERNIDKTPVTCVKWIPGQPTNFMVSHQSGNIYLYNEAFSCFVDNPVYQVFKQRQLIYVL
;
A
#
# COMPACT_ATOMS: atom_id res chain seq x y z
N MET A 1 -22.70 -18.72 -12.06
CA MET A 1 -22.38 -17.51 -11.28
C MET A 1 -20.92 -17.16 -11.54
N THR A 2 -20.67 -16.15 -12.36
CA THR A 2 -19.33 -15.54 -12.47
C THR A 2 -19.14 -14.65 -11.25
N VAL A 3 -18.31 -15.12 -10.32
CA VAL A 3 -17.98 -14.41 -9.07
C VAL A 3 -17.03 -13.26 -9.40
N ALA A 4 -17.21 -12.08 -8.79
CA ALA A 4 -16.31 -10.93 -8.90
C ALA A 4 -14.87 -11.35 -8.51
N THR A 5 -14.05 -11.67 -9.52
CA THR A 5 -12.72 -12.25 -9.34
C THR A 5 -11.67 -11.28 -9.86
N TYR A 6 -10.70 -10.96 -9.02
CA TYR A 6 -9.53 -10.16 -9.38
C TYR A 6 -8.29 -11.05 -9.45
N SER A 7 -7.54 -10.94 -10.54
CA SER A 7 -6.31 -11.69 -10.75
C SER A 7 -5.40 -10.94 -11.70
N ARG A 8 -4.20 -11.49 -11.96
CA ARG A 8 -3.39 -11.07 -13.10
C ARG A 8 -4.23 -11.18 -14.39
N PRO A 9 -4.16 -10.21 -15.32
CA PRO A 9 -4.93 -10.25 -16.57
C PRO A 9 -4.50 -11.41 -17.47
N ASN A 10 -3.19 -11.67 -17.52
CA ASN A 10 -2.63 -12.85 -18.15
C ASN A 10 -2.48 -13.93 -17.07
N LYS A 11 -3.27 -15.01 -17.15
CA LYS A 11 -2.98 -16.23 -16.38
C LYS A 11 -1.59 -16.70 -16.83
N PRO A 12 -0.58 -16.78 -15.95
CA PRO A 12 0.70 -17.33 -16.38
C PRO A 12 0.47 -18.76 -16.85
N THR A 13 0.98 -19.09 -18.03
CA THR A 13 1.26 -20.48 -18.39
C THR A 13 2.06 -21.10 -17.25
N MET A 14 1.63 -22.26 -16.79
CA MET A 14 2.29 -23.04 -15.76
C MET A 14 3.69 -23.41 -16.28
N GLY A 15 4.68 -22.53 -16.08
CA GLY A 15 6.00 -22.66 -16.70
C GLY A 15 6.91 -21.45 -16.44
N SER A 16 7.92 -21.69 -15.59
CA SER A 16 9.27 -21.09 -15.61
C SER A 16 9.51 -19.61 -15.29
N VAL A 17 8.95 -19.07 -14.21
CA VAL A 17 9.73 -18.17 -13.33
C VAL A 17 9.31 -18.51 -11.90
N ALA A 18 10.26 -18.87 -11.03
CA ALA A 18 9.99 -19.07 -9.61
C ALA A 18 9.41 -17.77 -9.05
N VAL A 19 8.07 -17.69 -8.95
CA VAL A 19 7.43 -16.58 -8.26
C VAL A 19 7.87 -16.73 -6.81
N PRO A 20 8.61 -15.77 -6.23
CA PRO A 20 8.97 -15.87 -4.83
C PRO A 20 7.69 -16.09 -4.02
N ASN A 21 7.73 -17.01 -3.05
CA ASN A 21 6.56 -17.40 -2.26
C ASN A 21 6.21 -16.26 -1.29
N CYS A 22 5.61 -15.21 -1.83
CA CYS A 22 5.26 -13.99 -1.13
C CYS A 22 3.76 -14.01 -0.85
N PRO A 23 3.32 -13.63 0.36
CA PRO A 23 1.90 -13.51 0.62
C PRO A 23 1.28 -12.46 -0.31
N VAL A 24 0.17 -12.84 -0.94
CA VAL A 24 -0.71 -11.91 -1.62
C VAL A 24 -1.45 -11.11 -0.56
N ARG A 25 -1.41 -9.78 -0.68
CA ARG A 25 -2.12 -8.83 0.16
C ARG A 25 -3.11 -8.05 -0.69
N VAL A 26 -4.15 -7.55 -0.02
CA VAL A 26 -5.22 -6.78 -0.64
C VAL A 26 -5.49 -5.55 0.24
N SER A 27 -5.64 -4.39 -0.39
CA SER A 27 -6.04 -3.16 0.27
C SER A 27 -7.18 -2.52 -0.51
N PHE A 28 -8.11 -1.92 0.23
CA PHE A 28 -9.24 -1.18 -0.33
C PHE A 28 -9.17 0.28 0.12
N VAL A 29 -9.73 1.16 -0.70
CA VAL A 29 -9.99 2.56 -0.33
C VAL A 29 -11.26 3.02 -1.00
N THR A 30 -12.05 3.79 -0.27
CA THR A 30 -13.24 4.44 -0.81
C THR A 30 -12.88 5.87 -1.20
N ILE A 31 -13.06 6.21 -2.47
CA ILE A 31 -12.85 7.55 -3.00
C ILE A 31 -14.18 8.31 -2.99
N PRO A 32 -14.28 9.44 -2.27
CA PRO A 32 -15.48 10.26 -2.30
C PRO A 32 -15.67 10.92 -3.67
N SER A 33 -16.91 10.95 -4.16
CA SER A 33 -17.28 11.61 -5.41
C SER A 33 -17.19 13.14 -5.28
N ARG A 34 -16.83 13.82 -6.37
CA ARG A 34 -16.77 15.30 -6.46
C ARG A 34 -18.14 15.99 -6.44
N SER A 35 -19.25 15.26 -6.31
CA SER A 35 -20.58 15.87 -6.35
C SER A 35 -20.79 16.80 -5.15
N ASN A 36 -20.61 18.10 -5.38
CA ASN A 36 -21.22 19.13 -4.57
C ASN A 36 -22.75 18.91 -4.58
N LEU A 37 -23.38 19.16 -3.42
CA LEU A 37 -24.83 19.23 -3.16
C LEU A 37 -25.45 17.95 -2.56
N SER A 38 -25.49 17.92 -1.22
CA SER A 38 -26.72 17.91 -0.39
C SER A 38 -27.96 17.15 -0.88
N ASP A 39 -27.81 16.02 -1.55
CA ASP A 39 -28.95 15.19 -1.96
C ASP A 39 -28.84 13.80 -1.32
N GLU A 40 -29.26 13.72 -0.04
CA GLU A 40 -29.28 12.50 0.77
C GLU A 40 -30.11 11.36 0.15
N ASN A 41 -30.89 11.64 -0.90
CA ASN A 41 -31.71 10.67 -1.62
C ASN A 41 -31.00 9.94 -2.78
N GLN A 42 -29.76 10.27 -3.14
CA GLN A 42 -29.04 9.52 -4.18
C GLN A 42 -28.51 8.14 -3.71
N PRO A 43 -28.55 7.11 -4.57
CA PRO A 43 -27.99 5.80 -4.25
C PRO A 43 -26.48 5.88 -3.98
N LYS A 44 -26.01 5.18 -2.94
CA LYS A 44 -24.60 5.14 -2.51
C LYS A 44 -23.61 4.88 -3.65
N SER A 45 -24.01 4.12 -4.67
CA SER A 45 -23.19 3.80 -5.85
C SER A 45 -22.76 5.01 -6.71
N ARG A 46 -23.38 6.19 -6.54
CA ARG A 46 -22.97 7.44 -7.23
C ARG A 46 -22.16 8.40 -6.34
N ARG A 47 -22.03 8.11 -5.04
CA ARG A 47 -21.38 9.01 -4.07
C ARG A 47 -19.92 8.70 -3.81
N SER A 48 -19.47 7.50 -4.15
CA SER A 48 -18.08 7.09 -3.96
C SER A 48 -17.75 5.94 -4.91
N SER A 49 -16.48 5.82 -5.26
CA SER A 49 -15.93 4.68 -5.99
C SER A 49 -14.93 3.95 -5.11
N ASP A 50 -15.00 2.64 -5.07
CA ASP A 50 -14.05 1.83 -4.32
C ASP A 50 -12.89 1.40 -5.23
N ILE A 51 -11.69 1.40 -4.70
CA ILE A 51 -10.47 0.95 -5.39
C ILE A 51 -9.92 -0.25 -4.65
N ILE A 52 -9.44 -1.23 -5.40
CA ILE A 52 -8.73 -2.40 -4.89
C ILE A 52 -7.28 -2.39 -5.36
N CYS A 53 -6.36 -2.66 -4.45
CA CYS A 53 -4.96 -2.92 -4.74
C CYS A 53 -4.57 -4.32 -4.26
N PHE A 54 -3.79 -5.05 -5.07
CA PHE A 54 -3.21 -6.33 -4.66
C PHE A 54 -1.85 -6.58 -5.31
N ASN A 55 -0.97 -7.30 -4.60
CA ASN A 55 0.33 -7.73 -5.10
C ASN A 55 0.34 -9.23 -5.48
N VAL A 56 1.11 -9.59 -6.51
CA VAL A 56 1.42 -10.99 -6.82
C VAL A 56 2.89 -11.07 -7.24
N GLY A 57 3.72 -11.69 -6.41
CA GLY A 57 5.18 -11.72 -6.64
C GLY A 57 5.74 -10.31 -6.77
N ARG A 58 6.33 -10.00 -7.93
CA ARG A 58 6.93 -8.68 -8.25
C ARG A 58 5.97 -7.67 -8.86
N GLU A 59 4.70 -8.04 -9.05
CA GLU A 59 3.70 -7.17 -9.67
C GLU A 59 2.75 -6.61 -8.62
N LEU A 60 2.33 -5.36 -8.82
CA LEU A 60 1.28 -4.68 -8.07
C LEU A 60 0.21 -4.19 -9.05
N PHE A 61 -1.05 -4.41 -8.71
CA PHE A 61 -2.19 -4.02 -9.52
C PHE A 61 -3.12 -3.13 -8.71
N VAL A 62 -3.67 -2.11 -9.37
CA VAL A 62 -4.72 -1.24 -8.84
C VAL A 62 -5.86 -1.21 -9.84
N PHE A 63 -7.09 -1.47 -9.37
CA PHE A 63 -8.30 -1.50 -10.19
C PHE A 63 -9.44 -0.78 -9.48
N ASP A 64 -10.43 -0.36 -10.26
CA ASP A 64 -11.76 -0.10 -9.71
C ASP A 64 -12.31 -1.39 -9.10
N TYR A 65 -12.76 -1.29 -7.86
CA TYR A 65 -13.50 -2.37 -7.22
C TYR A 65 -14.96 -2.31 -7.69
N VAL A 66 -15.38 -3.37 -8.36
CA VAL A 66 -16.78 -3.61 -8.72
C VAL A 66 -17.35 -4.53 -7.65
N SER A 67 -18.61 -4.27 -7.27
CA SER A 67 -19.33 -5.03 -6.24
C SER A 67 -19.27 -6.55 -6.48
N ILE A 68 -19.68 -7.33 -5.48
CA ILE A 68 -19.69 -8.80 -5.53
C ILE A 68 -20.46 -9.42 -6.72
N GLN A 69 -21.36 -8.65 -7.35
CA GLN A 69 -22.16 -9.07 -8.52
C GLN A 69 -21.57 -8.56 -9.85
N GLY A 70 -20.52 -7.76 -9.79
CA GLY A 70 -19.90 -7.16 -10.96
C GLY A 70 -18.85 -8.03 -11.64
N THR A 71 -18.55 -7.67 -12.88
CA THR A 71 -17.48 -8.28 -13.67
C THR A 71 -16.39 -7.23 -13.89
N PRO A 72 -15.24 -7.32 -13.20
CA PRO A 72 -14.16 -6.36 -13.41
C PRO A 72 -13.51 -6.52 -14.78
N ASN A 73 -13.17 -5.40 -15.42
CA ASN A 73 -12.35 -5.43 -16.63
C ASN A 73 -10.86 -5.50 -16.26
N LEU A 74 -10.31 -6.72 -16.20
CA LEU A 74 -8.92 -6.93 -15.82
C LEU A 74 -7.90 -6.39 -16.85
N ASN A 75 -8.33 -6.08 -18.08
CA ASN A 75 -7.42 -5.56 -19.11
C ASN A 75 -7.14 -4.05 -19.00
N SER A 76 -7.85 -3.35 -18.12
CA SER A 76 -7.73 -1.91 -17.90
C SER A 76 -7.44 -1.60 -16.43
N PRO A 77 -6.26 -1.95 -15.89
CA PRO A 77 -5.85 -1.50 -14.56
C PRO A 77 -5.76 0.02 -14.51
N ILE A 78 -6.07 0.59 -13.34
CA ILE A 78 -5.81 1.99 -13.02
C ILE A 78 -4.30 2.22 -13.03
N ASP A 79 -3.56 1.37 -12.31
CA ASP A 79 -2.10 1.34 -12.28
C ASP A 79 -1.61 -0.12 -12.26
N LYS A 80 -0.48 -0.36 -12.91
CA LYS A 80 0.24 -1.65 -12.91
C LYS A 80 1.73 -1.38 -12.76
N ARG A 81 2.34 -1.92 -11.72
CA ARG A 81 3.78 -1.80 -11.46
C ARG A 81 4.49 -3.14 -11.43
N ILE A 82 5.73 -3.15 -11.93
CA ILE A 82 6.62 -4.32 -11.92
C ILE A 82 7.93 -3.93 -11.24
N TYR A 83 8.30 -4.65 -10.18
CA TYR A 83 9.47 -4.35 -9.36
C TYR A 83 10.65 -5.27 -9.69
N LYS A 84 11.77 -4.67 -10.09
CA LYS A 84 13.06 -5.36 -10.28
C LYS A 84 13.84 -5.35 -8.96
N GLY A 85 14.61 -6.40 -8.66
CA GLY A 85 15.38 -6.50 -7.42
C GLY A 85 14.56 -7.00 -6.23
N THR A 86 13.58 -6.22 -5.76
CA THR A 86 12.71 -6.57 -4.62
C THR A 86 11.27 -6.93 -5.04
N PHE A 87 10.40 -7.22 -4.08
CA PHE A 87 8.97 -7.49 -4.27
C PHE A 87 8.13 -6.87 -3.14
N PRO A 88 6.89 -6.42 -3.42
CA PRO A 88 5.97 -5.94 -2.38
C PRO A 88 5.60 -7.03 -1.37
N THR A 89 5.54 -6.68 -0.09
CA THR A 89 5.15 -7.59 1.01
C THR A 89 3.83 -7.20 1.68
N CYS A 90 3.49 -5.91 1.66
CA CYS A 90 2.28 -5.32 2.21
C CYS A 90 2.09 -3.90 1.64
N HIS A 91 0.88 -3.38 1.74
CA HIS A 91 0.54 -2.04 1.27
C HIS A 91 -0.69 -1.51 2.00
N ASP A 92 -0.86 -0.19 2.02
CA ASP A 92 -1.98 0.48 2.69
C ASP A 92 -2.34 1.80 2.01
N PHE A 93 -3.64 2.03 1.82
CA PHE A 93 -4.14 3.29 1.31
C PHE A 93 -4.36 4.29 2.45
N ASN A 94 -4.12 5.57 2.17
CA ASN A 94 -4.47 6.64 3.09
C ASN A 94 -5.93 7.04 2.87
N GLN A 95 -6.84 6.52 3.71
CA GLN A 95 -8.26 6.87 3.64
C GLN A 95 -8.53 8.34 4.05
N GLU A 96 -7.67 8.93 4.89
CA GLU A 96 -7.83 10.32 5.38
C GLU A 96 -7.60 11.35 4.27
N THR A 97 -6.70 11.05 3.34
CA THR A 97 -6.34 11.96 2.24
C THR A 97 -6.94 11.55 0.88
N ALA A 98 -7.72 10.47 0.85
CA ALA A 98 -8.31 9.92 -0.37
C ALA A 98 -9.32 10.90 -1.01
N ARG A 99 -9.10 11.23 -2.28
CA ARG A 99 -9.94 12.12 -3.09
C ARG A 99 -10.01 11.59 -4.52
N SER A 100 -10.95 12.13 -5.30
CA SER A 100 -11.13 11.80 -6.73
C SER A 100 -9.89 11.94 -7.62
N ASP A 101 -8.88 12.68 -7.17
CA ASP A 101 -7.67 13.03 -7.92
C ASP A 101 -6.36 12.75 -7.17
N VAL A 102 -6.44 12.27 -5.93
CA VAL A 102 -5.29 11.96 -5.08
C VAL A 102 -5.61 10.71 -4.28
N CYS A 103 -4.75 9.69 -4.37
CA CYS A 103 -4.90 8.48 -3.59
C CYS A 103 -3.53 7.97 -3.12
N SER A 104 -3.12 8.35 -1.91
CA SER A 104 -1.82 7.93 -1.39
C SER A 104 -1.80 6.45 -1.03
N LEU A 105 -0.87 5.69 -1.60
CA LEU A 105 -0.65 4.27 -1.35
C LEU A 105 0.81 4.04 -0.91
N ILE A 106 0.99 3.53 0.30
CA ILE A 106 2.30 3.07 0.79
C ILE A 106 2.48 1.59 0.54
N ILE A 107 3.69 1.19 0.15
CA ILE A 107 4.04 -0.19 -0.21
C ILE A 107 5.34 -0.56 0.52
N GLY A 108 5.29 -1.61 1.34
CA GLY A 108 6.47 -2.19 1.98
C GLY A 108 7.11 -3.27 1.11
N PHE A 109 8.44 -3.37 1.17
CA PHE A 109 9.22 -4.27 0.33
C PHE A 109 10.08 -5.27 1.11
N SER A 110 10.46 -6.34 0.42
CA SER A 110 11.25 -7.43 0.99
C SER A 110 12.70 -7.08 1.34
N ALA A 111 13.23 -5.97 0.85
CA ALA A 111 14.57 -5.49 1.20
C ALA A 111 14.56 -4.36 2.25
N GLY A 112 13.38 -4.06 2.84
CA GLY A 112 13.23 -3.08 3.91
C GLY A 112 12.79 -1.68 3.45
N GLN A 113 12.72 -1.41 2.15
CA GLN A 113 12.25 -0.13 1.63
C GLN A 113 10.74 0.04 1.78
N ILE A 114 10.32 1.30 1.73
CA ILE A 114 8.91 1.70 1.56
C ILE A 114 8.82 2.65 0.38
N GLN A 115 7.79 2.49 -0.45
CA GLN A 115 7.48 3.41 -1.54
C GLN A 115 6.11 4.04 -1.31
N LEU A 116 6.00 5.35 -1.49
CA LEU A 116 4.75 6.08 -1.57
C LEU A 116 4.47 6.43 -3.03
N ILE A 117 3.27 6.07 -3.49
CA ILE A 117 2.79 6.33 -4.85
C ILE A 117 1.37 6.92 -4.81
N ASP A 118 0.98 7.54 -5.92
CA ASP A 118 -0.41 7.92 -6.20
C ASP A 118 -0.84 7.21 -7.49
N PRO A 119 -1.67 6.14 -7.42
CA PRO A 119 -2.06 5.37 -8.59
C PRO A 119 -3.11 6.08 -9.45
N LEU A 120 -3.77 7.14 -8.96
CA LEU A 120 -4.75 7.90 -9.73
C LEU A 120 -4.11 8.94 -10.65
N ARG A 121 -2.88 9.34 -10.36
CA ARG A 121 -2.16 10.33 -11.15
C ARG A 121 -1.62 9.71 -12.44
N LYS A 122 -2.09 10.26 -13.57
CA LYS A 122 -1.69 9.84 -14.93
C LYS A 122 -0.36 10.45 -15.38
N GLU A 123 0.03 11.57 -14.81
CA GLU A 123 1.32 12.20 -15.07
C GLU A 123 2.43 11.48 -14.29
N PHE A 124 3.62 11.37 -14.88
CA PHE A 124 4.76 10.75 -14.24
C PHE A 124 5.26 11.63 -13.09
N VAL A 125 4.73 11.39 -11.89
CA VAL A 125 5.25 11.95 -10.64
C VAL A 125 6.24 10.95 -10.05
N PRO A 126 7.48 11.37 -9.71
CA PRO A 126 8.43 10.51 -9.03
C PRO A 126 7.81 9.95 -7.75
N SER A 127 7.86 8.63 -7.57
CA SER A 127 7.47 8.02 -6.29
C SER A 127 8.45 8.43 -5.20
N LYS A 128 7.96 8.62 -3.97
CA LYS A 128 8.83 8.86 -2.83
C LYS A 128 9.28 7.53 -2.22
N LEU A 129 10.60 7.38 -2.02
CA LEU A 129 11.19 6.22 -1.35
C LEU A 129 11.60 6.57 0.07
N PHE A 130 11.41 5.62 0.98
CA PHE A 130 11.88 5.66 2.36
C PHE A 130 12.75 4.43 2.62
N ASN A 131 13.79 4.63 3.43
CA ASN A 131 14.81 3.62 3.72
C ASN A 131 15.45 3.04 2.44
N GLU A 132 15.62 3.87 1.40
CA GLU A 132 16.13 3.45 0.09
C GLU A 132 17.50 2.78 0.20
N GLU A 133 18.41 3.44 0.94
CA GLU A 133 19.77 2.97 1.24
C GLU A 133 19.83 1.85 2.29
N ARG A 134 18.68 1.48 2.87
CA ARG A 134 18.55 0.39 3.88
C ARG A 134 19.36 0.63 5.16
N ASN A 135 19.53 1.89 5.55
CA ASN A 135 20.27 2.28 6.75
C ASN A 135 19.44 2.22 8.04
N ILE A 136 18.10 2.22 7.94
CA ILE A 136 17.21 2.13 9.11
C ILE A 136 17.02 0.67 9.52
N ASP A 137 16.59 -0.17 8.57
CA ASP A 137 16.45 -1.62 8.75
C ASP A 137 16.64 -2.33 7.41
N LYS A 138 17.40 -3.43 7.41
CA LYS A 138 17.75 -4.20 6.21
C LYS A 138 16.81 -5.38 5.97
N THR A 139 15.97 -5.70 6.96
CA THR A 139 15.08 -6.87 6.95
C THR A 139 13.75 -6.56 6.28
N PRO A 140 13.03 -7.58 5.76
CA PRO A 140 11.76 -7.40 5.07
C PRO A 140 10.74 -6.60 5.90
N VAL A 141 10.03 -5.70 5.24
CA VAL A 141 8.85 -5.06 5.82
C VAL A 141 7.74 -6.11 5.98
N THR A 142 7.14 -6.20 7.16
CA THR A 142 6.08 -7.17 7.49
C THR A 142 4.68 -6.55 7.52
N CYS A 143 4.57 -5.26 7.84
CA CYS A 143 3.32 -4.50 7.81
C CYS A 143 3.60 -3.02 7.59
N VAL A 144 2.71 -2.34 6.85
CA VAL A 144 2.65 -0.88 6.73
C VAL A 144 1.23 -0.44 7.02
N LYS A 145 1.06 0.64 7.79
CA LYS A 145 -0.25 1.25 8.06
C LYS A 145 -0.14 2.75 8.22
N TRP A 146 -1.04 3.49 7.58
CA TRP A 146 -1.27 4.89 7.93
C TRP A 146 -1.80 4.99 9.36
N ILE A 147 -1.41 6.05 10.07
CA ILE A 147 -1.92 6.30 11.42
C ILE A 147 -3.35 6.86 11.30
N PRO A 148 -4.34 6.26 11.98
CA PRO A 148 -5.71 6.76 11.96
C PRO A 148 -5.78 8.24 12.35
N GLY A 149 -6.53 9.04 11.59
CA GLY A 149 -6.66 10.48 11.80
C GLY A 149 -5.42 11.33 11.50
N GLN A 150 -4.34 10.75 10.95
CA GLN A 150 -3.13 11.49 10.57
C GLN A 150 -2.91 11.47 9.06
N PRO A 151 -2.78 12.63 8.40
CA PRO A 151 -2.66 12.68 6.95
C PRO A 151 -1.26 12.28 6.45
N THR A 152 -0.22 12.40 7.27
CA THR A 152 1.19 12.29 6.83
C THR A 152 1.99 11.24 7.58
N ASN A 153 1.47 10.64 8.64
CA ASN A 153 2.21 9.67 9.46
C ASN A 153 1.78 8.24 9.17
N PHE A 154 2.75 7.34 9.08
CA PHE A 154 2.53 5.91 8.93
C PHE A 154 3.56 5.11 9.72
N MET A 155 3.18 3.91 10.14
CA MET A 155 4.05 2.97 10.85
C MET A 155 4.41 1.77 9.98
N VAL A 156 5.61 1.26 10.21
CA VAL A 156 6.20 0.16 9.46
C VAL A 156 6.81 -0.83 10.44
N SER A 157 6.41 -2.10 10.38
CA SER A 157 7.06 -3.18 11.13
C SER A 157 7.98 -3.99 10.22
N HIS A 158 9.08 -4.49 10.78
CA HIS A 158 10.09 -5.26 10.07
C HIS A 158 10.26 -6.65 10.68
N GLN A 159 10.86 -7.58 9.93
CA GLN A 159 11.15 -8.94 10.41
C GLN A 159 12.18 -8.96 11.55
N SER A 160 12.98 -7.90 11.70
CA SER A 160 13.85 -7.67 12.85
C SER A 160 13.11 -7.62 14.21
N GLY A 161 11.79 -7.43 14.20
CA GLY A 161 10.98 -7.20 15.39
C GLY A 161 10.79 -5.73 15.73
N ASN A 162 11.39 -4.81 14.96
CA ASN A 162 11.28 -3.37 15.17
C ASN A 162 10.08 -2.77 14.45
N ILE A 163 9.61 -1.63 14.98
CA ILE A 163 8.57 -0.80 14.38
C ILE A 163 9.07 0.64 14.32
N TYR A 164 8.92 1.27 13.15
CA TYR A 164 9.36 2.64 12.90
C TYR A 164 8.18 3.52 12.49
N LEU A 165 8.17 4.76 12.99
CA LEU A 165 7.24 5.80 12.57
C LEU A 165 7.91 6.66 11.51
N TYR A 166 7.24 6.82 10.37
CA TYR A 166 7.65 7.71 9.30
C TYR A 166 6.67 8.87 9.18
N ASN A 167 7.14 9.95 8.56
CA ASN A 167 6.30 11.07 8.14
C ASN A 167 6.59 11.37 6.66
N GLU A 168 5.53 11.51 5.87
CA GLU A 168 5.58 11.76 4.44
C GLU A 168 6.34 13.05 4.07
N ALA A 169 6.35 14.07 4.92
CA ALA A 169 7.03 15.33 4.62
C ALA A 169 8.56 15.22 4.73
N PHE A 170 9.08 14.24 5.48
CA PHE A 170 10.52 14.13 5.74
C PHE A 170 11.20 13.11 4.82
N SER A 171 12.46 13.39 4.48
CA SER A 171 13.31 12.46 3.75
C SER A 171 14.09 11.57 4.73
N CYS A 172 14.44 10.37 4.31
CA CYS A 172 15.37 9.55 5.08
C CYS A 172 16.78 10.14 4.99
N PHE A 173 17.51 10.10 6.10
CA PHE A 173 18.91 10.50 6.14
C PHE A 173 19.78 9.48 5.38
N VAL A 174 20.90 9.97 4.85
CA VAL A 174 21.88 9.15 4.13
C VAL A 174 22.73 8.33 5.12
N ASP A 175 22.88 8.80 6.36
CA ASP A 175 23.64 8.10 7.40
C ASP A 175 22.76 7.20 8.28
N ASN A 176 23.41 6.30 9.03
CA ASN A 176 22.73 5.46 10.01
C ASN A 176 22.14 6.33 11.13
N PRO A 177 20.86 6.17 11.48
CA PRO A 177 20.25 6.93 12.57
C PRO A 177 20.85 6.54 13.93
N VAL A 178 21.06 7.54 14.79
CA VAL A 178 21.45 7.35 16.19
C VAL A 178 20.21 7.48 17.07
N TYR A 179 19.88 6.42 17.81
CA TYR A 179 18.70 6.39 18.67
C TYR A 179 19.06 6.63 20.13
N GLN A 180 18.19 7.36 20.84
CA GLN A 180 18.23 7.49 22.29
C GLN A 180 16.97 6.84 22.89
N VAL A 181 17.14 6.12 23.99
CA VAL A 181 16.02 5.50 24.70
C VAL A 181 15.11 6.57 25.27
N PHE A 182 13.86 6.61 24.80
CA PHE A 182 12.83 7.51 25.31
C PHE A 182 12.04 6.89 26.47
N LYS A 183 11.76 5.59 26.41
CA LYS A 183 11.00 4.87 27.45
C LYS A 183 11.40 3.39 27.45
N GLN A 184 11.71 2.86 28.63
CA GLN A 184 12.02 1.45 28.84
C GLN A 184 11.10 0.88 29.91
N ARG A 185 10.49 -0.29 29.67
CA ARG A 185 9.77 -1.02 30.73
C ARG A 185 10.77 -1.92 31.46
N GLN A 186 10.77 -1.90 32.79
CA GLN A 186 11.43 -2.92 33.60
C GLN A 186 10.54 -4.17 33.66
N LEU A 187 11.12 -5.33 33.40
CA LEU A 187 10.45 -6.61 33.64
C LEU A 187 10.30 -6.79 35.16
N ILE A 188 9.07 -6.75 35.66
CA ILE A 188 8.78 -7.19 37.02
C ILE A 188 8.55 -8.69 36.95
N TYR A 189 9.53 -9.48 37.36
CA TYR A 189 9.31 -10.89 37.64
C TYR A 189 8.56 -10.99 38.96
N VAL A 190 7.30 -11.43 38.92
CA VAL A 190 6.58 -11.87 40.12
C VAL A 190 6.90 -13.35 40.27
N LEU A 191 7.64 -13.70 41.33
CA LEU A 191 7.88 -15.09 41.76
C LEU A 191 6.61 -15.69 42.38
#